data_AF-A0A820PPG2-F1
#
_entry.id   AF-A0A820PPG2-F1
#
_cell.length_a   1.000
_cell.length_b   1.000
_cell.length_c   1.000
_cell.angle_alpha   90.00
_cell.angle_beta   90.00
_cell.angle_gamma   90.00
#
_symmetry.space_group_name_H-M   'P 1'
#
loop_
_entity.id
_entity.type
_entity.pdbx_description
1 polymer ?
#
loop_
_entity_poly.entity_id
_entity_poly.type
_entity_poly.pdbx_seq_one_letter_code
_entity_poly.pdbx_strand_id
1 'polypeptide(L)'
;MAHLTLIDWKCLRLTSRTIYIRLSSFSSYSHLHPIVLSPKSSSGITLLEKVTSIQGIDHLSLSNFNFTNLDTLLQTSDSFQLCLNKLTSLSFSGCTTLIDSLIFYKLLSYCTSLEKLDLSNYKFFFLSNNFSQNLKIYPSIKRLNLNGNIHLSDYSFNHLMKSFPNIEAFHILGITV
;
A
#
# COMPACT_ATOMS: atom_id res chain seq x y z
N MET A 1 27.54 -12.72 -17.76
CA MET A 1 26.73 -11.74 -17.01
C MET A 1 25.57 -11.32 -17.91
N ALA A 2 24.34 -11.69 -17.58
CA ALA A 2 23.18 -11.34 -18.40
C ALA A 2 22.85 -9.85 -18.21
N HIS A 3 22.94 -9.07 -19.29
CA HIS A 3 22.46 -7.69 -19.33
C HIS A 3 20.97 -7.70 -19.63
N LEU A 4 20.15 -7.33 -18.64
CA LEU A 4 18.73 -7.06 -18.87
C LEU A 4 18.58 -5.64 -19.41
N THR A 5 17.82 -5.49 -20.49
CA THR A 5 17.69 -4.23 -21.23
C THR A 5 16.67 -3.30 -20.57
N LEU A 6 16.78 -1.99 -20.82
CA LEU A 6 15.97 -0.94 -20.19
C LEU A 6 14.44 -1.13 -20.29
N ILE A 7 13.97 -1.92 -21.25
CA ILE A 7 12.55 -2.25 -21.46
C ILE A 7 12.02 -3.21 -20.38
N ASP A 8 12.90 -4.02 -19.77
CA ASP A 8 12.54 -5.00 -18.73
C ASP A 8 12.33 -4.36 -17.34
N TRP A 9 12.57 -3.05 -17.20
CA TRP A 9 12.72 -2.37 -15.89
C TRP A 9 11.56 -1.44 -15.51
N LYS A 10 10.49 -1.37 -16.31
CA LYS A 10 9.37 -0.44 -16.08
C LYS A 10 8.53 -0.70 -14.81
N CYS A 11 8.69 -1.84 -14.14
CA CYS A 11 8.03 -2.14 -12.86
C CYS A 11 8.98 -2.95 -11.98
N LEU A 12 9.90 -2.29 -11.29
CA LEU A 12 10.87 -3.00 -10.46
C LEU A 12 10.21 -3.42 -9.13
N ARG A 13 9.74 -4.67 -9.08
CA ARG A 13 9.21 -5.32 -7.86
C ARG A 13 10.38 -5.71 -6.96
N LEU A 14 10.60 -4.97 -5.89
CA LEU A 14 11.67 -5.25 -4.93
C LEU A 14 11.22 -6.36 -3.97
N THR A 15 11.59 -7.60 -4.28
CA THR A 15 11.28 -8.80 -3.48
C THR A 15 12.48 -9.33 -2.68
N SER A 16 13.68 -8.78 -2.89
CA SER A 16 14.94 -9.26 -2.31
C SER A 16 15.80 -8.14 -1.72
N ARG A 17 16.29 -8.36 -0.48
CA ARG A 17 17.19 -7.47 0.27
C ARG A 17 18.44 -7.09 -0.52
N THR A 18 18.99 -8.01 -1.31
CA THR A 18 20.21 -7.79 -2.09
C THR A 18 19.98 -6.86 -3.26
N ILE A 19 18.82 -6.97 -3.92
CA ILE A 19 18.47 -6.11 -5.06
C ILE A 19 18.18 -4.69 -4.58
N TYR A 20 17.51 -4.55 -3.42
CA TYR A 20 17.28 -3.25 -2.78
C TYR A 20 18.58 -2.53 -2.42
N ILE A 21 19.49 -3.20 -1.69
CA ILE A 21 20.76 -2.59 -1.26
C ILE A 21 21.54 -2.09 -2.48
N ARG A 22 21.56 -2.88 -3.54
CA ARG A 22 22.26 -2.56 -4.79
C ARG A 22 21.63 -1.37 -5.51
N LEU A 23 20.33 -1.15 -5.40
CA LEU A 23 19.65 0.01 -6.00
C LEU A 23 19.78 1.26 -5.15
N SER A 24 19.76 1.13 -3.81
CA SER A 24 19.98 2.26 -2.89
C SER A 24 21.38 2.86 -2.98
N SER A 25 22.37 2.12 -3.50
CA SER A 25 23.72 2.65 -3.78
C SER A 25 23.82 3.45 -5.09
N PHE A 26 22.78 3.48 -5.92
CA PHE A 26 22.78 4.26 -7.16
C PHE A 26 22.00 5.57 -6.97
N SER A 27 22.75 6.67 -6.84
CA SER A 27 22.24 8.03 -6.60
C SER A 27 21.54 8.69 -7.80
N SER A 28 21.43 8.00 -8.94
CA SER A 28 21.16 8.63 -10.26
C SER A 28 19.91 8.14 -10.99
N TYR A 29 19.03 7.35 -10.37
CA TYR A 29 17.82 6.86 -11.03
C TYR A 29 16.57 7.69 -10.71
N SER A 30 16.59 8.97 -11.08
CA SER A 30 15.44 9.89 -11.08
C SER A 30 14.37 9.57 -12.15
N HIS A 31 14.58 8.53 -12.95
CA HIS A 31 13.75 8.20 -14.13
C HIS A 31 13.08 6.81 -14.05
N LEU A 32 13.27 6.05 -12.97
CA LEU A 32 12.63 4.75 -12.79
C LEU A 32 11.28 4.93 -12.09
N HIS A 33 10.21 5.07 -12.88
CA HIS A 33 8.83 5.10 -12.39
C HIS A 33 8.04 3.88 -12.89
N PRO A 34 7.23 3.20 -12.05
CA PRO A 34 7.16 3.29 -10.58
C PRO A 34 7.98 2.21 -9.87
N ILE A 35 8.70 2.59 -8.81
CA ILE A 35 9.37 1.63 -7.91
C ILE A 35 8.29 1.02 -7.01
N VAL A 36 7.95 -0.25 -7.23
CA VAL A 36 7.00 -0.98 -6.37
C VAL A 36 7.76 -1.70 -5.26
N LEU A 37 7.63 -1.18 -4.05
CA LEU A 37 8.13 -1.85 -2.85
C LEU A 37 7.13 -2.90 -2.39
N SER A 38 7.61 -4.12 -2.15
CA SER A 38 6.82 -5.20 -1.57
C SER A 38 7.57 -5.87 -0.42
N PRO A 39 7.72 -5.16 0.73
CA PRO A 39 8.32 -5.76 1.90
C PRO A 39 7.49 -6.98 2.32
N LYS A 40 8.16 -8.09 2.60
CA LYS A 40 7.53 -9.31 3.16
C LYS A 40 7.77 -9.45 4.66
N SER A 41 8.53 -8.54 5.26
CA SER A 41 8.88 -8.53 6.68
C SER A 41 9.23 -7.12 7.16
N SER A 42 9.17 -6.88 8.47
CA SER A 42 9.56 -5.61 9.10
C SER A 42 10.99 -5.19 8.76
N SER A 43 11.92 -6.14 8.59
CA SER A 43 13.28 -5.86 8.11
C SER A 43 13.33 -5.32 6.68
N GLY A 44 12.32 -5.61 5.86
CA GLY A 44 12.14 -5.00 4.54
C GLY A 44 11.73 -3.52 4.62
N ILE A 45 11.12 -3.10 5.73
CA ILE A 45 10.75 -1.69 5.96
C ILE A 45 11.85 -0.92 6.71
N THR A 46 12.65 -1.55 7.56
CA THR A 46 13.85 -0.88 8.13
C THR A 46 14.89 -0.51 7.07
N LEU A 47 14.75 -1.02 5.85
CA LEU A 47 15.46 -0.52 4.67
C LEU A 47 14.91 0.83 4.20
N LEU A 48 13.60 1.08 4.30
CA LEU A 48 12.97 2.40 4.04
C LEU A 48 13.37 3.44 5.09
N GLU A 49 13.56 3.03 6.35
CA GLU A 49 14.13 3.89 7.39
C GLU A 49 15.49 4.47 7.00
N LYS A 50 16.33 3.65 6.33
CA LYS A 50 17.70 4.01 5.94
C LYS A 50 17.77 4.84 4.67
N VAL A 51 16.70 4.95 3.90
CA VAL A 51 16.72 5.76 2.68
C VAL A 51 15.98 7.05 2.93
N THR A 52 16.74 8.05 3.37
CA THR A 52 16.31 9.42 3.62
C THR A 52 15.94 10.18 2.34
N SER A 53 16.15 9.57 1.16
CA SER A 53 16.12 10.22 -0.14
C SER A 53 15.42 9.42 -1.24
N ILE A 54 14.45 8.55 -0.94
CA ILE A 54 13.73 7.85 -2.02
C ILE A 54 12.78 8.83 -2.74
N GLN A 55 13.34 9.66 -3.61
CA GLN A 55 12.60 10.33 -4.65
C GLN A 55 12.14 9.26 -5.65
N GLY A 56 10.86 9.26 -6.01
CA GLY A 56 10.32 8.38 -7.05
C GLY A 56 9.53 7.15 -6.58
N ILE A 57 9.34 6.91 -5.26
CA ILE A 57 8.30 5.97 -4.82
C ILE A 57 6.96 6.68 -4.83
N ASP A 58 6.17 6.31 -5.82
CA ASP A 58 4.78 6.68 -6.04
C ASP A 58 3.84 5.49 -5.74
N HIS A 59 4.35 4.26 -5.78
CA HIS A 59 3.59 3.02 -5.56
C HIS A 59 4.18 2.15 -4.44
N LEU A 60 3.38 1.83 -3.41
CA LEU A 60 3.74 0.87 -2.36
C LEU A 60 2.80 -0.33 -2.40
N SER A 61 3.34 -1.54 -2.33
CA SER A 61 2.55 -2.76 -2.17
C SER A 61 2.90 -3.42 -0.84
N LEU A 62 1.95 -3.52 0.06
CA LEU A 62 2.07 -4.26 1.32
C LEU A 62 1.48 -5.68 1.20
N SER A 63 1.36 -6.20 -0.03
CA SER A 63 0.87 -7.56 -0.30
C SER A 63 1.67 -8.59 0.50
N ASN A 64 0.98 -9.43 1.28
CA ASN A 64 1.59 -10.45 2.15
C ASN A 64 2.52 -9.90 3.25
N PHE A 65 2.41 -8.62 3.62
CA PHE A 65 3.18 -8.07 4.72
C PHE A 65 2.67 -8.60 6.07
N ASN A 66 3.60 -8.87 7.00
CA ASN A 66 3.25 -9.16 8.38
C ASN A 66 3.09 -7.86 9.17
N PHE A 67 1.85 -7.51 9.49
CA PHE A 67 1.48 -6.22 10.09
C PHE A 67 1.74 -6.11 11.60
N THR A 68 2.26 -7.15 12.27
CA THR A 68 2.52 -7.11 13.72
C THR A 68 3.40 -5.95 14.16
N ASN A 69 4.27 -5.45 13.28
CA ASN A 69 5.17 -4.33 13.55
C ASN A 69 4.77 -3.03 12.82
N LEU A 70 3.64 -3.01 12.09
CA LEU A 70 3.27 -1.84 11.30
C LEU A 70 2.95 -0.63 12.19
N ASP A 71 2.23 -0.84 13.29
CA ASP A 71 1.89 0.28 14.18
C ASP A 71 3.14 0.89 14.83
N THR A 72 4.05 0.06 15.34
CA THR A 72 5.34 0.52 15.87
C THR A 72 6.10 1.32 14.83
N LEU A 73 6.22 0.79 13.61
CA LEU A 73 6.89 1.47 12.52
C LEU A 73 6.24 2.82 12.16
N LEU A 74 4.90 2.88 12.09
CA LEU A 74 4.16 4.12 11.85
C LEU A 74 4.37 5.15 12.97
N GLN A 75 4.80 4.74 14.16
CA GLN A 75 5.10 5.62 15.29
C GLN A 75 6.57 6.02 15.37
N THR A 76 7.49 5.15 14.96
CA THR A 76 8.93 5.33 15.19
C THR A 76 9.72 5.78 13.96
N SER A 77 9.16 5.68 12.76
CA SER A 77 9.88 5.92 11.51
C SER A 77 9.40 7.16 10.76
N ASP A 78 10.06 8.29 10.99
CA ASP A 78 9.80 9.54 10.26
C ASP A 78 10.02 9.38 8.75
N SER A 79 11.09 8.67 8.36
CA SER A 79 11.38 8.38 6.94
C SER A 79 10.25 7.61 6.27
N PHE A 80 9.65 6.64 6.96
CA PHE A 80 8.52 5.88 6.42
C PHE A 80 7.28 6.77 6.29
N GLN A 81 6.97 7.59 7.30
CA GLN A 81 5.86 8.55 7.23
C GLN A 81 6.03 9.55 6.07
N LEU A 82 7.25 10.07 5.86
CA LEU A 82 7.57 10.95 4.73
C LEU A 82 7.42 10.24 3.38
N CYS A 83 7.75 8.95 3.31
CA CYS A 83 7.50 8.13 2.12
C CYS A 83 6.00 8.01 1.84
N LEU A 84 5.19 7.72 2.87
CA LEU A 84 3.74 7.56 2.76
C LEU A 84 3.04 8.82 2.21
N ASN A 85 3.47 10.02 2.65
CA ASN A 85 2.94 11.31 2.18
C ASN A 85 2.96 11.45 0.64
N LYS A 86 4.02 10.94 0.00
CA LYS A 86 4.26 11.09 -1.44
C LYS A 86 3.63 9.98 -2.28
N LEU A 87 3.09 8.93 -1.66
CA LEU A 87 2.49 7.82 -2.39
C LEU A 87 1.24 8.28 -3.14
N THR A 88 1.15 7.91 -4.41
CA THR A 88 -0.06 8.05 -5.22
C THR A 88 -0.83 6.74 -5.31
N SER A 89 -0.19 5.61 -4.99
CA SER A 89 -0.80 4.29 -5.03
C SER A 89 -0.34 3.40 -3.89
N LEU A 90 -1.29 2.65 -3.32
CA LEU A 90 -1.08 1.71 -2.24
C LEU A 90 -1.88 0.43 -2.49
N SER A 91 -1.24 -0.73 -2.34
CA SER A 91 -1.89 -2.03 -2.53
C SER A 91 -1.71 -2.91 -1.31
N PHE A 92 -2.82 -3.48 -0.84
CA PHE A 92 -2.91 -4.57 0.12
C PHE A 92 -3.38 -5.87 -0.56
N SER A 93 -3.23 -5.96 -1.88
CA SER A 93 -3.76 -7.08 -2.66
C SER A 93 -3.31 -8.42 -2.10
N GLY A 94 -4.26 -9.31 -1.85
CA GLY A 94 -4.00 -10.67 -1.38
C GLY A 94 -3.37 -10.76 0.02
N CYS A 95 -3.41 -9.68 0.81
CA CYS A 95 -3.05 -9.77 2.22
C CYS A 95 -3.95 -10.78 2.94
N THR A 96 -3.34 -11.79 3.55
CA THR A 96 -4.03 -12.83 4.33
C THR A 96 -4.05 -12.55 5.83
N THR A 97 -3.33 -11.52 6.27
CA THR A 97 -3.23 -11.09 7.67
C THR A 97 -4.29 -10.03 7.96
N LEU A 98 -5.06 -10.23 9.02
CA LEU A 98 -6.02 -9.24 9.49
C LEU A 98 -5.26 -8.02 10.03
N ILE A 99 -5.41 -6.87 9.38
CA ILE A 99 -4.94 -5.60 9.91
C ILE A 99 -6.05 -5.07 10.81
N ASP A 100 -5.67 -4.62 12.00
CA ASP A 100 -6.57 -3.82 12.81
C ASP A 100 -6.99 -2.56 12.02
N SER A 101 -8.29 -2.37 11.85
CA SER A 101 -8.85 -1.23 11.11
C SER A 101 -8.28 0.13 11.57
N LEU A 102 -7.95 0.29 12.86
CA LEU A 102 -7.32 1.50 13.40
C LEU A 102 -5.93 1.70 12.80
N ILE A 103 -5.13 0.64 12.68
CA ILE A 103 -3.80 0.69 12.07
C ILE A 103 -3.92 1.01 10.58
N PHE A 104 -4.90 0.41 9.89
CA PHE A 104 -5.18 0.71 8.48
C PHE A 104 -5.50 2.20 8.26
N TYR A 105 -6.44 2.75 9.03
CA TYR A 105 -6.81 4.16 8.91
C TYR A 105 -5.71 5.11 9.38
N LYS A 106 -4.89 4.70 10.36
CA LYS A 106 -3.68 5.42 10.76
C LYS A 106 -2.67 5.48 9.62
N LEU A 107 -2.41 4.37 8.93
CA LEU A 107 -1.55 4.36 7.75
C LEU A 107 -2.08 5.30 6.66
N LEU A 108 -3.37 5.21 6.33
CA LEU A 108 -3.99 6.08 5.32
C LEU A 108 -3.89 7.57 5.70
N SER A 109 -3.88 7.91 6.99
CA SER A 109 -3.77 9.31 7.44
C SER A 109 -2.42 9.95 7.12
N TYR A 110 -1.37 9.15 6.92
CA TYR A 110 -0.08 9.63 6.42
C TYR A 110 -0.04 9.74 4.88
N CYS A 111 -0.98 9.10 4.17
CA CYS A 111 -0.98 9.01 2.72
C CYS A 111 -1.76 10.16 2.06
N THR A 112 -1.31 11.40 2.26
CA THR A 112 -2.05 12.61 1.84
C THR A 112 -2.21 12.76 0.33
N SER A 113 -1.30 12.21 -0.46
CA SER A 113 -1.32 12.29 -1.94
C SER A 113 -1.93 11.04 -2.60
N LEU A 114 -2.49 10.11 -1.81
CA LEU A 114 -2.90 8.80 -2.31
C LEU A 114 -4.13 8.88 -3.20
N GLU A 115 -4.00 8.47 -4.46
CA GLU A 115 -5.10 8.47 -5.42
C GLU A 115 -5.66 7.08 -5.70
N LYS A 116 -4.84 6.03 -5.55
CA LYS A 116 -5.17 4.65 -5.91
C LYS A 116 -5.00 3.73 -4.70
N LEU A 117 -6.08 3.07 -4.31
CA LEU A 117 -6.08 2.10 -3.23
C LEU A 117 -6.56 0.74 -3.75
N ASP A 118 -5.74 -0.29 -3.56
CA ASP A 118 -6.05 -1.66 -3.96
C ASP A 118 -6.20 -2.56 -2.75
N LEU A 119 -7.42 -2.99 -2.48
CA LEU A 119 -7.80 -3.91 -1.40
C LEU A 119 -8.29 -5.26 -1.97
N SER A 120 -7.90 -5.59 -3.21
CA SER A 120 -8.38 -6.83 -3.84
C SER A 120 -7.92 -8.08 -3.09
N ASN A 121 -8.79 -9.09 -3.02
CA ASN A 121 -8.57 -10.34 -2.29
C ASN A 121 -8.16 -10.14 -0.82
N TYR A 122 -8.53 -9.01 -0.21
CA TYR A 122 -8.23 -8.73 1.19
C TYR A 122 -9.31 -9.31 2.12
N LYS A 123 -9.50 -10.62 2.03
CA LYS A 123 -10.67 -11.34 2.56
C LYS A 123 -10.95 -11.09 4.04
N PHE A 124 -9.92 -11.00 4.88
CA PHE A 124 -10.08 -10.88 6.32
C PHE A 124 -10.46 -9.48 6.80
N PHE A 125 -10.20 -8.44 6.00
CA PHE A 125 -10.51 -7.06 6.37
C PHE A 125 -12.01 -6.84 6.56
N PHE A 126 -12.83 -7.48 5.72
CA PHE A 126 -14.28 -7.27 5.72
C PHE A 126 -15.04 -8.18 6.69
N LEU A 127 -14.39 -9.21 7.27
CA LEU A 127 -15.05 -10.15 8.19
C LEU A 127 -15.50 -9.52 9.51
N SER A 128 -14.74 -8.56 10.05
CA SER A 128 -14.96 -8.07 11.41
C SER A 128 -15.92 -6.89 11.51
N ASN A 129 -16.32 -6.28 10.40
CA ASN A 129 -17.01 -4.97 10.36
C ASN A 129 -16.31 -3.84 11.16
N ASN A 130 -15.11 -4.06 11.70
CA ASN A 130 -14.42 -3.12 12.59
C ASN A 130 -14.09 -1.78 11.90
N PHE A 131 -14.01 -1.78 10.56
CA PHE A 131 -13.78 -0.56 9.78
C PHE A 131 -14.96 0.43 9.82
N SER A 132 -16.14 0.03 10.34
CA SER A 132 -17.33 0.90 10.44
C SER A 132 -17.34 1.87 11.62
N GLN A 133 -16.33 1.81 12.49
CA GLN A 133 -16.23 2.70 13.66
C GLN A 133 -15.39 3.96 13.38
N ASN A 134 -14.76 4.07 12.21
CA ASN A 134 -13.85 5.16 11.88
C ASN A 134 -14.37 5.96 10.68
N LEU A 135 -14.94 7.13 10.93
CA LEU A 135 -15.49 8.04 9.91
C LEU A 135 -14.44 9.05 9.41
N LYS A 136 -13.22 8.60 9.14
CA LYS A 136 -12.20 9.44 8.50
C LYS A 136 -12.48 9.53 7.00
N ILE A 137 -12.25 10.74 6.46
CA ILE A 137 -12.45 11.07 5.05
C ILE A 137 -11.08 11.19 4.38
N TYR A 138 -10.93 10.54 3.24
CA TYR A 138 -9.72 10.54 2.41
C TYR A 138 -10.08 11.03 1.01
N PRO A 139 -10.17 12.36 0.81
CA PRO A 139 -10.69 12.94 -0.41
C PRO A 139 -9.74 12.83 -1.61
N SER A 140 -8.47 12.46 -1.37
CA SER A 140 -7.48 12.25 -2.43
C SER A 140 -7.70 10.95 -3.20
N ILE A 141 -8.37 9.96 -2.60
CA ILE A 141 -8.57 8.64 -3.21
C ILE A 141 -9.64 8.73 -4.30
N LYS A 142 -9.23 8.43 -5.54
CA LYS A 142 -10.06 8.47 -6.75
C LYS A 142 -10.31 7.09 -7.34
N ARG A 143 -9.43 6.13 -7.07
CA ARG A 143 -9.52 4.77 -7.62
C ARG A 143 -9.46 3.72 -6.53
N LEU A 144 -10.44 2.84 -6.49
CA LEU A 144 -10.56 1.79 -5.47
C LEU A 144 -10.74 0.41 -6.13
N ASN A 145 -9.94 -0.57 -5.74
CA ASN A 145 -10.11 -1.96 -6.17
C ASN A 145 -10.55 -2.84 -4.99
N LEU A 146 -11.73 -3.45 -5.10
CA LEU A 146 -12.32 -4.35 -4.11
C LEU A 146 -12.52 -5.78 -4.65
N ASN A 147 -11.94 -6.12 -5.80
CA ASN A 147 -12.15 -7.41 -6.43
C ASN A 147 -11.84 -8.60 -5.49
N GLY A 148 -12.62 -9.67 -5.54
CA GLY A 148 -12.34 -10.93 -4.83
C GLY A 148 -12.59 -10.90 -3.33
N ASN A 149 -13.20 -9.82 -2.80
CA ASN A 149 -13.58 -9.72 -1.41
C ASN A 149 -14.93 -10.40 -1.16
N ILE A 150 -14.91 -11.73 -1.08
CA ILE A 150 -16.10 -12.58 -0.89
C ILE A 150 -16.90 -12.32 0.42
N HIS A 151 -16.31 -11.57 1.36
CA HIS A 151 -16.95 -11.20 2.63
C HIS A 151 -17.38 -9.72 2.69
N LEU A 152 -17.30 -8.99 1.58
CA LEU A 152 -17.76 -7.61 1.52
C LEU A 152 -19.30 -7.57 1.57
N SER A 153 -19.87 -7.00 2.63
CA SER A 153 -21.31 -6.76 2.74
C SER A 153 -21.71 -5.36 2.27
N ASP A 154 -22.99 -5.14 1.97
CA ASP A 154 -23.53 -3.81 1.64
C ASP A 154 -23.27 -2.78 2.75
N TYR A 155 -23.39 -3.19 4.01
CA TYR A 155 -23.06 -2.33 5.16
C TYR A 155 -21.59 -1.91 5.11
N SER A 156 -20.71 -2.88 4.87
CA SER A 156 -19.26 -2.67 4.79
C SER A 156 -18.90 -1.72 3.65
N PHE A 157 -19.48 -1.96 2.47
CA PHE A 157 -19.27 -1.18 1.27
C PHE A 157 -19.76 0.26 1.44
N ASN A 158 -21.00 0.46 1.89
CA ASN A 158 -21.57 1.78 2.09
C ASN A 158 -20.79 2.60 3.11
N HIS A 159 -20.27 1.96 4.17
CA HIS A 159 -19.39 2.65 5.12
C HIS A 159 -18.07 3.07 4.46
N LEU A 160 -17.45 2.17 3.69
CA LEU A 160 -16.19 2.46 2.99
C LEU A 160 -16.35 3.62 1.99
N MET A 161 -17.47 3.69 1.26
CA MET A 161 -17.73 4.78 0.31
C MET A 161 -17.84 6.14 0.99
N LYS A 162 -18.33 6.21 2.25
CA LYS A 162 -18.34 7.47 3.02
C LYS A 162 -16.95 8.01 3.31
N SER A 163 -15.96 7.12 3.43
CA SER A 163 -14.55 7.51 3.63
C SER A 163 -13.88 8.02 2.36
N PHE A 164 -14.41 7.72 1.17
CA PHE A 164 -13.80 8.03 -0.11
C PHE A 164 -14.77 8.82 -1.03
N PRO A 165 -15.08 10.08 -0.68
CA PRO A 165 -16.17 10.83 -1.33
C PRO A 165 -15.90 11.19 -2.80
N ASN A 166 -14.65 11.11 -3.26
CA ASN A 166 -14.23 11.53 -4.60
C ASN A 166 -13.84 10.34 -5.51
N ILE A 167 -14.41 9.16 -5.28
CA ILE A 167 -14.15 8.00 -6.15
C ILE A 167 -14.63 8.29 -7.58
N GLU A 168 -13.72 8.16 -8.54
CA GLU A 168 -13.96 8.28 -9.97
C GLU A 168 -14.01 6.90 -10.66
N ALA A 169 -13.31 5.91 -10.11
CA ALA A 169 -13.30 4.54 -10.62
C ALA A 169 -13.27 3.52 -9.48
N PHE A 170 -14.12 2.50 -9.56
CA PHE A 170 -14.11 1.39 -8.61
C PHE A 170 -14.26 0.04 -9.32
N HIS A 171 -13.54 -0.98 -8.83
CA HIS A 171 -13.64 -2.35 -9.32
C HIS A 171 -14.21 -3.27 -8.23
N ILE A 172 -15.23 -4.06 -8.57
CA ILE A 172 -16.00 -4.89 -7.62
C ILE A 172 -16.36 -6.28 -8.17
N LEU A 173 -15.44 -6.90 -8.89
CA LEU A 173 -15.62 -8.25 -9.46
C LEU A 173 -15.36 -9.35 -8.44
N GLY A 174 -16.03 -10.51 -8.58
CA GLY A 174 -15.76 -11.67 -7.73
C GLY A 174 -16.18 -11.48 -6.26
N ILE A 175 -17.26 -10.73 -6.04
CA ILE A 175 -17.92 -10.59 -4.75
C ILE A 175 -19.19 -11.46 -4.77
N THR A 176 -19.42 -12.18 -3.68
CA THR A 176 -20.64 -12.96 -3.45
C THR A 176 -21.54 -12.15 -2.53
N VAL A 177 -22.69 -11.71 -3.07
CA VAL A 177 -23.77 -11.03 -2.33
C VAL A 177 -24.67 -12.08 -1.70
#